data_AF-A0A497A8G6-F1
#
_entry.id   AF-A0A497A8G6-F1
#
_cell.length_a   1.000
_cell.length_b   1.000
_cell.length_c   1.000
_cell.angle_alpha   90.00
_cell.angle_beta   90.00
_cell.angle_gamma   90.00
#
_symmetry.space_group_name_H-M   'P 1'
#
loop_
_entity.id
_entity.type
_entity.pdbx_description
1 polymer ?
#
loop_
_entity_poly.entity_id
_entity_poly.type
_entity_poly.pdbx_seq_one_letter_code
_entity_poly.pdbx_strand_id
1 'polypeptide(L)'
;MSLTSRITHHASRFTHHTSRFTFDILLVGVGGQGVLSIGEIVAEAACRRSIPVNLYPIKGMAQRGGFVKAQVRLGREVTGPNIPQKGADLVIAMERSEALKAVRFVRPGGDFVLFDHVWVPMAVMLGKADYPTPEQVSEQIQEAGGRMHYLAPESLPLYKGVPVPANIFVLGAAVGHTRLADVLSPSDIVQIVQTKWTRGMERNVFAFQAGLEAPIQES
;
A
#
# COMPACT_ATOMS: atom_id res chain seq x y z
N MET A 1 27.80 -42.89 42.37
CA MET A 1 27.96 -41.43 42.56
C MET A 1 28.62 -40.84 41.33
N SER A 2 27.82 -40.19 40.47
CA SER A 2 28.26 -39.10 39.60
C SER A 2 27.01 -38.44 39.01
N LEU A 3 26.64 -37.31 39.62
CA LEU A 3 25.77 -36.28 39.05
C LEU A 3 26.55 -35.64 37.86
N THR A 4 25.98 -35.08 36.79
CA THR A 4 24.95 -34.04 36.75
C THR A 4 24.63 -33.69 35.29
N SER A 5 23.34 -33.38 35.04
CA SER A 5 22.87 -32.28 34.17
C SER A 5 23.04 -32.36 32.64
N ARG A 6 22.00 -32.88 31.96
CA ARG A 6 21.61 -32.39 30.61
C ARG A 6 20.51 -31.36 30.79
N ILE A 7 20.83 -30.09 30.55
CA ILE A 7 19.82 -29.03 30.41
C ILE A 7 19.26 -29.14 29.00
N THR A 8 18.11 -29.81 28.85
CA THR A 8 17.27 -29.66 27.66
C THR A 8 16.51 -28.35 27.81
N HIS A 9 16.90 -27.32 27.04
CA HIS A 9 16.05 -26.16 26.83
C HIS A 9 14.77 -26.61 26.10
N HIS A 10 13.69 -26.73 26.86
CA HIS A 10 12.36 -26.86 26.29
C HIS A 10 11.95 -25.47 25.81
N ALA A 11 12.23 -25.15 24.54
CA ALA A 11 11.66 -23.98 23.89
C ALA A 11 10.15 -24.20 23.82
N SER A 12 9.43 -23.59 24.77
CA SER A 12 7.98 -23.50 24.79
C SER A 12 7.51 -22.90 23.46
N ARG A 13 6.98 -23.76 22.58
CA ARG A 13 6.24 -23.32 21.40
C ARG A 13 4.96 -22.66 21.90
N PHE A 14 4.97 -21.33 21.98
CA PHE A 14 3.73 -20.56 22.02
C PHE A 14 3.04 -20.71 20.66
N THR A 15 2.23 -21.76 20.52
CA THR A 15 1.30 -21.87 19.40
C THR A 15 0.13 -20.96 19.67
N HIS A 16 0.27 -19.67 19.36
CA HIS A 16 -0.91 -18.83 19.17
C HIS A 16 -1.58 -19.30 17.88
N HIS A 17 -2.72 -19.96 18.04
CA HIS A 17 -3.62 -20.30 16.95
C HIS A 17 -4.38 -19.03 16.53
N THR A 18 -3.66 -18.05 15.99
CA THR A 18 -4.26 -16.91 15.31
C THR A 18 -4.78 -17.42 13.98
N SER A 19 -6.05 -17.14 13.66
CA SER A 19 -6.63 -17.40 12.35
C SER A 19 -5.63 -17.01 11.25
N ARG A 20 -5.29 -17.95 10.37
CA ARG A 20 -4.34 -17.76 9.25
C ARG A 20 -4.93 -16.82 8.20
N PHE A 21 -5.09 -15.56 8.54
CA PHE A 21 -5.47 -14.52 7.62
C PHE A 21 -4.21 -14.01 6.94
N THR A 22 -4.10 -14.15 5.62
CA THR A 22 -2.97 -13.59 4.84
C THR A 22 -3.48 -12.52 3.90
N PHE A 23 -2.73 -11.43 3.78
CA PHE A 23 -3.08 -10.32 2.88
C PHE A 23 -1.82 -9.72 2.29
N ASP A 24 -1.68 -9.83 0.97
CA ASP A 24 -0.51 -9.37 0.23
C ASP A 24 -0.84 -8.06 -0.51
N ILE A 25 -0.07 -6.99 -0.22
CA ILE A 25 -0.27 -5.64 -0.74
C ILE A 25 0.90 -5.27 -1.62
N LEU A 26 0.61 -4.86 -2.86
CA LEU A 26 1.58 -4.28 -3.78
C LEU A 26 1.40 -2.76 -3.86
N LEU A 27 2.47 -2.02 -3.60
CA LEU A 27 2.50 -0.57 -3.68
C LEU A 27 3.41 -0.16 -4.83
N VAL A 28 2.93 0.70 -5.74
CA VAL A 28 3.72 1.24 -6.85
C VAL A 28 3.54 2.74 -7.01
N GLY A 29 4.54 3.40 -7.56
CA GLY A 29 4.49 4.82 -7.90
C GLY A 29 5.85 5.36 -8.28
N VAL A 30 5.99 6.67 -8.17
CA VAL A 30 7.20 7.41 -8.52
C VAL A 30 7.89 7.95 -7.27
N GLY A 31 9.22 8.04 -7.32
CA GLY A 31 10.05 8.58 -6.24
C GLY A 31 9.58 9.98 -5.80
N GLY A 32 9.25 10.10 -4.51
CA GLY A 32 8.72 11.33 -3.90
C GLY A 32 7.24 11.25 -3.49
N GLN A 33 6.48 10.27 -3.99
CA GLN A 33 5.05 10.12 -3.72
C GLN A 33 4.70 9.41 -2.40
N GLY A 34 5.69 9.10 -1.54
CA GLY A 34 5.41 8.48 -0.23
C GLY A 34 4.98 7.00 -0.27
N VAL A 35 5.20 6.28 -1.37
CA VAL A 35 4.88 4.84 -1.54
C VAL A 35 5.46 3.98 -0.40
N LEU A 36 6.73 4.20 -0.04
CA LEU A 36 7.38 3.45 1.04
C LEU A 36 6.78 3.78 2.40
N SER A 37 6.39 5.04 2.62
CA SER A 37 5.76 5.49 3.86
C SER A 37 4.40 4.82 4.08
N ILE A 38 3.64 4.57 3.01
CA ILE A 38 2.41 3.77 3.10
C ILE A 38 2.73 2.37 3.61
N GLY A 39 3.72 1.70 3.01
CA GLY A 39 4.14 0.36 3.42
C GLY A 39 4.63 0.29 4.87
N GLU A 40 5.39 1.29 5.32
CA GLU A 40 5.84 1.40 6.71
C GLU A 40 4.68 1.57 7.69
N ILE A 41 3.69 2.41 7.38
CA ILE A 41 2.52 2.61 8.25
C ILE A 41 1.73 1.31 8.38
N VAL A 42 1.46 0.64 7.26
CA VAL A 42 0.75 -0.66 7.24
C VAL A 42 1.52 -1.70 8.05
N ALA A 43 2.84 -1.78 7.87
CA ALA A 43 3.67 -2.72 8.61
C ALA A 43 3.68 -2.42 10.12
N GLU A 44 3.78 -1.15 10.51
CA GLU A 44 3.75 -0.77 11.92
C GLU A 44 2.38 -1.08 12.57
N ALA A 45 1.28 -0.80 11.87
CA ALA A 45 -0.06 -1.16 12.33
C ALA A 45 -0.23 -2.68 12.50
N ALA A 46 0.26 -3.47 11.54
CA ALA A 46 0.28 -4.93 11.66
C ALA A 46 1.10 -5.42 12.86
N CYS A 47 2.29 -4.85 13.09
CA CYS A 47 3.11 -5.14 14.27
C CYS A 47 2.36 -4.86 15.58
N ARG A 48 1.68 -3.71 15.71
CA ARG A 48 0.90 -3.36 16.91
C ARG A 48 -0.27 -4.33 17.14
N ARG A 49 -0.80 -4.93 16.07
CA ARG A 49 -1.83 -5.97 16.09
C ARG A 49 -1.28 -7.39 16.27
N SER A 50 0.04 -7.54 16.46
CA SER A 50 0.72 -8.85 16.51
C SER A 50 0.46 -9.72 15.27
N ILE A 51 0.23 -9.09 14.11
CA ILE A 51 0.09 -9.76 12.82
C ILE A 51 1.50 -9.88 12.22
N PRO A 52 1.97 -11.10 11.86
CA PRO A 52 3.24 -11.27 11.17
C PRO A 52 3.28 -10.42 9.91
N VAL A 53 4.34 -9.63 9.71
CA VAL A 53 4.46 -8.73 8.56
C VAL A 53 5.86 -8.75 7.98
N ASN A 54 5.94 -8.75 6.65
CA ASN A 54 7.18 -8.58 5.91
C ASN A 54 7.00 -7.44 4.91
N LEU A 55 7.92 -6.45 4.95
CA LEU A 55 7.95 -5.31 4.04
C LEU A 55 9.22 -5.37 3.19
N TYR A 56 9.06 -5.42 1.87
CA TYR A 56 10.16 -5.45 0.90
C TYR A 56 10.12 -4.21 0.00
N PRO A 57 10.82 -3.13 0.37
CA PRO A 57 10.90 -1.93 -0.43
C PRO A 57 11.95 -2.07 -1.54
N ILE A 58 11.62 -1.63 -2.74
CA ILE A 58 12.51 -1.55 -3.90
C ILE A 58 12.46 -0.12 -4.42
N LYS A 59 13.59 0.58 -4.32
CA LYS A 59 13.80 1.87 -4.96
C LYS A 59 14.57 1.66 -6.27
N GLY A 60 14.10 2.25 -7.37
CA GLY A 60 14.94 2.42 -8.55
C GLY A 60 16.17 3.28 -8.23
N MET A 61 17.18 3.25 -9.11
CA MET A 61 18.42 4.02 -8.91
C MET A 61 18.20 5.55 -8.90
N ALA A 62 17.07 6.04 -9.41
CA ALA A 62 16.72 7.47 -9.41
C ALA A 62 15.95 7.87 -8.14
N GLN A 63 16.49 8.84 -7.39
CA GLN A 63 15.85 9.37 -6.16
C GLN A 63 14.55 10.16 -6.43
N ARG A 64 14.33 10.66 -7.66
CA ARG A 64 13.12 11.36 -8.09
C ARG A 64 12.76 10.94 -9.51
N GLY A 65 11.46 10.79 -9.79
CA GLY A 65 10.99 10.43 -11.13
C GLY A 65 11.20 8.96 -11.52
N GLY A 66 11.84 8.15 -10.67
CA GLY A 66 12.04 6.72 -10.90
C GLY A 66 10.93 5.87 -10.30
N PHE A 67 10.75 4.66 -10.85
CA PHE A 67 9.84 3.65 -10.32
C PHE A 67 10.20 3.28 -8.87
N VAL A 68 9.18 3.26 -8.02
CA VAL A 68 9.24 2.80 -6.64
C VAL A 68 8.21 1.69 -6.48
N LYS A 69 8.62 0.60 -5.83
CA LYS A 69 7.76 -0.52 -5.49
C LYS A 69 7.95 -0.91 -4.04
N ALA A 70 6.89 -1.24 -3.33
CA ALA A 70 6.98 -1.94 -2.06
C ALA A 70 5.99 -3.10 -2.03
N GLN A 71 6.35 -4.17 -1.34
CA GLN A 71 5.49 -5.34 -1.15
C GLN A 71 5.34 -5.57 0.35
N VAL A 72 4.10 -5.57 0.83
CA VAL A 72 3.75 -5.83 2.22
C VAL A 72 3.01 -7.14 2.30
N ARG A 73 3.48 -8.06 3.14
CA ARG A 73 2.91 -9.41 3.26
C ARG A 73 2.48 -9.64 4.69
N LEU A 74 1.18 -9.68 4.92
CA LEU A 74 0.56 -9.79 6.24
C LEU A 74 0.16 -11.24 6.53
N GLY A 75 0.27 -11.65 7.79
CA GLY A 75 -0.18 -12.95 8.30
C GLY A 75 0.71 -14.14 7.93
N ARG A 76 1.92 -13.89 7.43
CA ARG A 76 2.89 -14.93 7.07
C ARG A 76 4.16 -14.78 7.91
N GLU A 77 4.49 -15.80 8.69
CA GLU A 77 5.73 -15.81 9.50
C GLU A 77 6.98 -15.85 8.63
N VAL A 78 6.96 -16.64 7.55
CA VAL A 78 8.08 -16.79 6.62
C VAL A 78 7.57 -16.68 5.19
N THR A 79 8.20 -15.81 4.40
CA THR A 79 7.77 -15.52 3.03
C THR A 79 8.97 -15.12 2.18
N GLY A 80 8.93 -15.43 0.89
CA GLY A 80 9.85 -14.84 -0.08
C GLY A 80 9.50 -13.38 -0.41
N PRO A 81 10.45 -12.58 -0.92
CA PRO A 81 10.29 -11.15 -1.11
C PRO A 81 9.29 -10.74 -2.20
N ASN A 82 8.84 -11.69 -3.02
CA ASN A 82 8.02 -11.42 -4.19
C ASN A 82 6.60 -11.97 -4.03
N ILE A 83 5.63 -11.09 -4.24
CA ILE A 83 4.24 -11.43 -4.51
C ILE A 83 4.20 -12.00 -5.94
N PRO A 84 3.66 -13.22 -6.14
CA PRO A 84 3.53 -13.80 -7.47
C PRO A 84 2.53 -13.02 -8.33
N GLN A 85 2.56 -13.23 -9.65
CA GLN A 85 1.49 -12.74 -10.52
C GLN A 85 0.15 -13.28 -10.03
N LYS A 86 -0.91 -12.45 -10.14
CA LYS A 86 -2.24 -12.76 -9.62
C LYS A 86 -2.26 -13.10 -8.11
N GLY A 87 -1.32 -12.56 -7.34
CA GLY A 87 -1.13 -12.88 -5.92
C GLY A 87 -1.42 -11.73 -4.95
N ALA A 88 -1.56 -10.49 -5.43
CA ALA A 88 -1.86 -9.34 -4.58
C ALA A 88 -3.36 -9.27 -4.28
N ASP A 89 -3.71 -9.21 -3.00
CA ASP A 89 -5.07 -8.94 -2.52
C ASP A 89 -5.46 -7.48 -2.75
N LEU A 90 -4.46 -6.60 -2.65
CA LEU A 90 -4.59 -5.16 -2.86
C LEU A 90 -3.38 -4.64 -3.66
N VAL A 91 -3.66 -3.85 -4.69
CA VAL A 91 -2.68 -2.99 -5.34
C VAL A 91 -3.01 -1.53 -5.02
N ILE A 92 -2.02 -0.74 -4.62
CA ILE A 92 -2.13 0.72 -4.53
C ILE A 92 -1.12 1.33 -5.51
N ALA A 93 -1.63 1.97 -6.55
CA ALA A 93 -0.85 2.69 -7.53
C ALA A 93 -1.00 4.21 -7.33
N MET A 94 0.11 4.87 -7.04
CA MET A 94 0.17 6.32 -6.83
C MET A 94 0.36 7.11 -8.14
N GLU A 95 0.48 6.43 -9.28
CA GLU A 95 0.76 7.03 -10.58
C GLU A 95 0.20 6.15 -11.72
N ARG A 96 -0.42 6.78 -12.72
CA ARG A 96 -1.13 6.14 -13.83
C ARG A 96 -0.29 5.15 -14.64
N SER A 97 0.86 5.55 -15.13
CA SER A 97 1.72 4.68 -15.94
C SER A 97 2.32 3.53 -15.12
N GLU A 98 2.62 3.79 -13.84
CA GLU A 98 3.13 2.77 -12.94
C GLU A 98 2.06 1.72 -12.58
N ALA A 99 0.78 2.09 -12.63
CA ALA A 99 -0.34 1.15 -12.44
C ALA A 99 -0.29 0.00 -13.45
N LEU A 100 -0.01 0.27 -14.73
CA LEU A 100 0.08 -0.75 -15.78
C LEU A 100 1.17 -1.81 -15.49
N LYS A 101 2.25 -1.44 -14.80
CA LYS A 101 3.30 -2.39 -14.40
C LYS A 101 2.85 -3.32 -13.26
N ALA A 102 1.82 -2.91 -12.51
CA ALA A 102 1.26 -3.62 -11.38
C ALA A 102 0.04 -4.49 -11.72
N VAL A 103 -0.68 -4.21 -12.82
CA VAL A 103 -1.90 -4.92 -13.27
C VAL A 103 -1.77 -6.44 -13.17
N ARG A 104 -0.69 -7.02 -13.70
CA ARG A 104 -0.46 -8.49 -13.68
C ARG A 104 -0.35 -9.14 -12.30
N PHE A 105 -0.21 -8.35 -11.23
CA PHE A 105 -0.06 -8.85 -9.87
C PHE A 105 -1.37 -8.91 -9.09
N VAL A 106 -2.38 -8.12 -9.46
CA VAL A 106 -3.69 -8.19 -8.79
C VAL A 106 -4.30 -9.56 -9.05
N ARG A 107 -4.81 -10.19 -7.99
CA ARG A 107 -5.55 -11.45 -8.15
C ARG A 107 -6.96 -11.19 -8.68
N PRO A 108 -7.63 -12.17 -9.28
CA PRO A 108 -9.06 -12.08 -9.57
C PRO A 108 -9.87 -11.72 -8.31
N GLY A 109 -10.70 -10.69 -8.41
CA GLY A 109 -11.47 -10.10 -7.31
C GLY A 109 -10.60 -9.40 -6.24
N GLY A 110 -9.33 -9.13 -6.53
CA GLY A 110 -8.44 -8.29 -5.73
C GLY A 110 -8.80 -6.81 -5.89
N ASP A 111 -8.47 -6.00 -4.89
CA ASP A 111 -8.72 -4.55 -4.94
C ASP A 111 -7.56 -3.83 -5.63
N PHE A 112 -7.86 -2.81 -6.43
CA PHE A 112 -6.88 -2.00 -7.14
C PHE A 112 -7.19 -0.51 -6.96
N VAL A 113 -6.48 0.15 -6.05
CA VAL A 113 -6.60 1.59 -5.81
C VAL A 113 -5.67 2.33 -6.75
N LEU A 114 -6.24 3.15 -7.64
CA LEU A 114 -5.49 4.01 -8.55
C LEU A 114 -5.66 5.47 -8.13
N PHE A 115 -4.61 6.09 -7.61
CA PHE A 115 -4.49 7.54 -7.57
C PHE A 115 -3.91 8.02 -8.89
N ASP A 116 -4.74 8.63 -9.73
CA ASP A 116 -4.46 8.89 -11.14
C ASP A 116 -3.53 10.10 -11.38
N HIS A 117 -2.52 10.25 -10.52
CA HIS A 117 -1.50 11.26 -10.69
C HIS A 117 -0.68 10.96 -11.95
N VAL A 118 -0.42 12.00 -12.74
CA VAL A 118 0.38 11.91 -13.95
C VAL A 118 1.77 12.50 -13.68
N TRP A 119 2.81 11.69 -13.81
CA TRP A 119 4.19 12.16 -13.82
C TRP A 119 4.77 12.04 -15.22
N VAL A 120 4.65 13.10 -16.03
CA VAL A 120 5.11 13.07 -17.42
C VAL A 120 6.65 13.07 -17.49
N PRO A 121 7.29 12.00 -18.02
CA PRO A 121 8.72 12.02 -18.27
C PRO A 121 9.07 13.00 -19.39
N MET A 122 10.28 13.55 -19.37
CA MET A 122 10.77 14.47 -20.42
C MET A 122 10.57 13.93 -21.84
N ALA A 123 10.70 12.62 -22.08
CA ALA A 123 10.50 12.02 -23.40
C ALA A 123 9.07 12.17 -23.94
N VAL A 124 8.06 12.11 -23.06
CA VAL A 124 6.64 12.32 -23.41
C VAL A 124 6.38 13.80 -23.63
N MET A 125 6.96 14.68 -22.80
CA MET A 125 6.91 16.14 -23.03
C MET A 125 7.52 16.55 -24.38
N LEU A 126 8.50 15.79 -24.87
CA LEU A 126 9.13 15.98 -26.18
C LEU A 126 8.37 15.28 -27.32
N GLY A 127 7.18 14.72 -27.07
CA GLY A 127 6.32 14.08 -28.08
C GLY A 127 6.85 12.75 -28.62
N LYS A 128 7.76 12.08 -27.90
CA LYS A 128 8.42 10.84 -28.37
C LYS A 128 7.75 9.55 -27.90
N ALA A 129 6.75 9.63 -27.05
CA ALA A 129 5.95 8.50 -26.57
C ALA A 129 4.60 9.00 -26.05
N ASP A 130 3.56 8.19 -26.21
CA ASP A 130 2.24 8.46 -25.63
C ASP A 130 2.19 8.10 -24.15
N TYR A 131 1.39 8.84 -23.39
CA TYR A 131 1.05 8.49 -22.01
C TYR A 131 -0.26 7.70 -21.98
N PRO A 132 -0.39 6.66 -21.14
CA PRO A 132 -1.65 5.94 -21.07
C PRO A 132 -2.80 6.84 -20.63
N THR A 133 -3.98 6.59 -21.19
CA THR A 133 -5.23 7.22 -20.75
C THR A 133 -5.79 6.51 -19.52
N PRO A 134 -6.63 7.17 -18.70
CA PRO A 134 -7.32 6.52 -17.58
C PRO A 134 -8.11 5.28 -18.02
N GLU A 135 -8.76 5.35 -19.19
CA GLU A 135 -9.57 4.27 -19.75
C GLU A 135 -8.72 3.05 -20.10
N GLN A 136 -7.55 3.26 -20.71
CA GLN A 136 -6.60 2.18 -21.00
C GLN A 136 -6.13 1.49 -19.72
N VAL A 137 -5.87 2.25 -18.65
CA VAL A 137 -5.50 1.66 -17.35
C VAL A 137 -6.66 0.90 -16.74
N SER A 138 -7.86 1.46 -16.79
CA SER A 138 -9.09 0.83 -16.28
C SER A 138 -9.38 -0.50 -16.97
N GLU A 139 -9.36 -0.52 -18.30
CA GLU A 139 -9.55 -1.74 -19.11
C GLU A 139 -8.55 -2.83 -18.72
N GLN A 140 -7.26 -2.50 -18.61
CA GLN A 140 -6.23 -3.46 -18.22
C GLN A 140 -6.42 -4.01 -16.79
N ILE A 141 -6.87 -3.18 -15.84
CA ILE A 141 -7.17 -3.63 -14.48
C ILE A 141 -8.36 -4.61 -14.49
N GLN A 142 -9.41 -4.30 -15.25
CA GLN A 142 -10.59 -5.15 -15.38
C GLN A 142 -10.26 -6.48 -16.08
N GLU A 143 -9.47 -6.46 -17.15
CA GLU A 143 -8.99 -7.67 -17.84
C GLU A 143 -8.18 -8.60 -16.92
N ALA A 144 -7.40 -8.02 -15.99
CA ALA A 144 -6.69 -8.79 -14.96
C ALA A 144 -7.62 -9.34 -13.86
N GLY A 145 -8.89 -8.93 -13.85
CA GLY A 145 -9.89 -9.31 -12.86
C GLY A 145 -9.82 -8.50 -11.56
N GLY A 146 -9.17 -7.33 -11.57
CA GLY A 146 -9.11 -6.43 -10.42
C GLY A 146 -10.39 -5.60 -10.26
N ARG A 147 -10.77 -5.32 -9.02
CA ARG A 147 -11.82 -4.35 -8.68
C ARG A 147 -11.18 -2.98 -8.55
N MET A 148 -11.48 -2.09 -9.49
CA MET A 148 -10.85 -0.79 -9.55
C MET A 148 -11.52 0.21 -8.61
N HIS A 149 -10.68 0.94 -7.90
CA HIS A 149 -11.02 2.07 -7.03
C HIS A 149 -10.28 3.30 -7.54
N TYR A 150 -10.94 4.09 -8.39
CA TYR A 150 -10.32 5.25 -9.02
C TYR A 150 -10.41 6.50 -8.14
N LEU A 151 -9.27 7.15 -7.92
CA LEU A 151 -9.12 8.41 -7.20
C LEU A 151 -8.52 9.46 -8.12
N ALA A 152 -9.34 10.45 -8.48
CA ALA A 152 -8.92 11.61 -9.24
C ALA A 152 -7.94 12.48 -8.41
N PRO A 153 -6.82 12.97 -8.98
CA PRO A 153 -5.91 13.89 -8.28
C PRO A 153 -6.60 15.13 -7.70
N GLU A 154 -7.65 15.61 -8.37
CA GLU A 154 -8.44 16.78 -8.00
C GLU A 154 -9.31 16.53 -6.75
N SER A 155 -9.51 15.27 -6.36
CA SER A 155 -10.22 14.91 -5.11
C SER A 155 -9.39 15.21 -3.86
N LEU A 156 -8.12 15.56 -4.00
CA LEU A 156 -7.21 15.80 -2.88
C LEU A 156 -7.60 17.08 -2.12
N PRO A 157 -8.04 16.96 -0.85
CA PRO A 157 -8.56 18.12 -0.13
C PRO A 157 -7.47 19.07 0.33
N LEU A 158 -7.89 20.29 0.69
CA LEU A 158 -7.03 21.29 1.31
C LEU A 158 -7.24 21.28 2.83
N TYR A 159 -6.15 21.30 3.59
CA TYR A 159 -6.16 21.58 5.02
C TYR A 159 -5.55 22.95 5.27
N LYS A 160 -6.35 23.90 5.77
CA LYS A 160 -5.93 25.29 6.02
C LYS A 160 -5.30 25.94 4.77
N GLY A 161 -5.90 25.69 3.59
CA GLY A 161 -5.45 26.24 2.30
C GLY A 161 -4.26 25.53 1.65
N VAL A 162 -3.74 24.45 2.25
CA VAL A 162 -2.61 23.69 1.71
C VAL A 162 -3.05 22.27 1.35
N PRO A 163 -2.70 21.74 0.16
CA PRO A 163 -2.99 20.36 -0.19
C PRO A 163 -2.50 19.37 0.88
N VAL A 164 -3.33 18.39 1.19
CA VAL A 164 -2.93 17.31 2.10
C VAL A 164 -1.92 16.38 1.45
N PRO A 165 -1.16 15.58 2.23
CA PRO A 165 -0.27 14.57 1.67
C PRO A 165 -1.06 13.46 0.97
N ALA A 166 -0.91 13.36 -0.36
CA ALA A 166 -1.63 12.40 -1.20
C ALA A 166 -1.46 10.95 -0.74
N ASN A 167 -0.27 10.55 -0.31
CA ASN A 167 -0.02 9.20 0.17
C ASN A 167 -0.84 8.82 1.40
N ILE A 168 -1.12 9.78 2.29
CA ILE A 168 -1.93 9.55 3.49
C ILE A 168 -3.43 9.55 3.14
N PHE A 169 -3.85 10.44 2.25
CA PHE A 169 -5.20 10.43 1.70
C PHE A 169 -5.53 9.12 0.97
N VAL A 170 -4.65 8.66 0.08
CA VAL A 170 -4.81 7.40 -0.66
C VAL A 170 -4.78 6.18 0.28
N LEU A 171 -3.96 6.21 1.34
CA LEU A 171 -4.02 5.16 2.37
C LEU A 171 -5.37 5.16 3.10
N GLY A 172 -5.92 6.35 3.41
CA GLY A 172 -7.29 6.48 3.92
C GLY A 172 -8.31 5.83 2.99
N ALA A 173 -8.26 6.15 1.70
CA ALA A 173 -9.15 5.58 0.70
C ALA A 173 -8.98 4.07 0.55
N ALA A 174 -7.75 3.57 0.58
CA ALA A 174 -7.50 2.13 0.56
C ALA A 174 -8.11 1.42 1.78
N VAL A 175 -8.08 2.02 2.97
CA VAL A 175 -8.74 1.46 4.14
C VAL A 175 -10.27 1.56 4.04
N GLY A 176 -10.81 2.72 3.62
CA GLY A 176 -12.24 2.96 3.59
C GLY A 176 -13.02 2.11 2.56
N HIS A 177 -12.37 1.73 1.46
CA HIS A 177 -13.06 1.18 0.29
C HIS A 177 -12.56 -0.21 -0.14
N THR A 178 -11.59 -0.79 0.56
CA THR A 178 -11.05 -2.12 0.22
C THR A 178 -11.08 -3.06 1.42
N ARG A 179 -10.78 -4.34 1.17
CA ARG A 179 -10.65 -5.34 2.25
C ARG A 179 -9.47 -5.13 3.18
N LEU A 180 -8.67 -4.08 2.99
CA LEU A 180 -7.64 -3.72 3.97
C LEU A 180 -8.25 -3.46 5.36
N ALA A 181 -9.47 -2.92 5.44
CA ALA A 181 -10.20 -2.72 6.70
C ALA A 181 -10.52 -4.03 7.45
N ASP A 182 -10.60 -5.17 6.75
CA ASP A 182 -10.80 -6.48 7.37
C ASP A 182 -9.55 -6.92 8.17
N VAL A 183 -8.40 -6.30 7.89
CA VAL A 183 -7.09 -6.63 8.47
C VAL A 183 -6.64 -5.59 9.49
N LEU A 184 -6.75 -4.32 9.11
CA LEU A 184 -6.26 -3.17 9.84
C LEU A 184 -7.39 -2.13 9.87
N SER A 185 -7.91 -1.87 11.06
CA SER A 185 -8.99 -0.91 11.23
C SER A 185 -8.51 0.52 10.93
N PRO A 186 -9.42 1.45 10.56
CA PRO A 186 -9.07 2.86 10.47
C PRO A 186 -8.36 3.41 11.72
N SER A 187 -8.78 2.96 12.91
CA SER A 187 -8.15 3.36 14.17
C SER A 187 -6.72 2.89 14.31
N ASP A 188 -6.38 1.68 13.83
CA ASP A 188 -5.01 1.17 13.87
C ASP A 188 -4.06 2.09 13.11
N ILE A 189 -4.51 2.57 11.94
CA ILE A 189 -3.72 3.43 11.06
C ILE A 189 -3.65 4.87 11.59
N VAL A 190 -4.76 5.46 12.04
CA VAL A 190 -4.78 6.82 12.62
C VAL A 190 -3.81 6.95 13.78
N GLN A 191 -3.73 5.95 14.65
CA GLN A 191 -2.78 5.96 15.77
C GLN A 191 -1.33 6.04 15.30
N ILE A 192 -0.95 5.34 14.22
CA ILE A 192 0.40 5.46 13.64
C ILE A 192 0.61 6.87 13.09
N VAL A 193 -0.35 7.36 12.31
CA VAL A 193 -0.29 8.67 11.65
C VAL A 193 -0.10 9.81 12.67
N GLN A 194 -0.74 9.71 13.83
CA GLN A 194 -0.61 10.66 14.94
C GLN A 194 0.78 10.65 15.57
N THR A 195 1.43 9.49 15.66
CA THR A 195 2.72 9.34 16.35
C THR A 195 3.93 9.48 15.44
N LYS A 196 3.81 9.14 14.15
CA LYS A 196 4.95 9.03 13.22
C LYS A 196 5.53 10.39 12.83
N TRP A 197 4.71 11.45 12.76
CA TRP A 197 5.16 12.80 12.44
C TRP A 197 4.62 13.83 13.44
N THR A 198 5.51 14.38 14.25
CA THR A 198 5.15 15.46 15.21
C THR A 198 4.75 16.75 14.49
N ARG A 199 5.44 17.08 13.39
CA ARG A 199 5.10 18.23 12.54
C ARG A 199 4.11 17.83 11.47
N GLY A 200 2.98 18.55 11.38
CA GLY A 200 1.94 18.29 10.39
C GLY A 200 1.00 17.13 10.74
N MET A 201 1.01 16.67 12.00
CA MET A 201 0.13 15.62 12.52
C MET A 201 -1.33 15.87 12.18
N GLU A 202 -1.88 17.04 12.53
CA GLU A 202 -3.28 17.39 12.23
C GLU A 202 -3.60 17.28 10.74
N ARG A 203 -2.69 17.75 9.89
CA ARG A 203 -2.85 17.70 8.43
C ARG A 203 -2.87 16.25 7.93
N ASN A 204 -2.01 15.38 8.46
CA ASN A 204 -1.99 13.97 8.09
C ASN A 204 -3.24 13.22 8.59
N VAL A 205 -3.69 13.50 9.81
CA VAL A 205 -4.93 12.92 10.35
C VAL A 205 -6.12 13.33 9.51
N PHE A 206 -6.24 14.63 9.20
CA PHE A 206 -7.27 15.13 8.29
C PHE A 206 -7.18 14.48 6.91
N ALA A 207 -5.97 14.33 6.35
CA ALA A 207 -5.75 13.65 5.07
C ALA A 207 -6.30 12.21 5.08
N PHE A 208 -5.95 11.44 6.11
CA PHE A 208 -6.38 10.05 6.24
C PHE A 208 -7.89 9.96 6.40
N GLN A 209 -8.48 10.79 7.27
CA GLN A 209 -9.92 10.83 7.50
C GLN A 209 -10.70 11.19 6.23
N ALA A 210 -10.27 12.24 5.52
CA ALA A 210 -10.88 12.59 4.24
C ALA A 210 -10.73 11.48 3.19
N GLY A 211 -9.65 10.70 3.26
CA GLY A 211 -9.44 9.52 2.43
C GLY A 211 -10.46 8.41 2.69
N LEU A 212 -10.82 8.15 3.95
CA LEU A 212 -11.81 7.10 4.30
C LEU A 212 -13.18 7.32 3.65
N GLU A 213 -13.50 8.57 3.35
CA GLU A 213 -14.78 9.01 2.77
C GLU A 213 -14.61 9.51 1.33
N ALA A 214 -13.47 9.21 0.69
CA ALA A 214 -13.15 9.74 -0.62
C ALA A 214 -14.20 9.31 -1.66
N PRO A 215 -14.61 10.21 -2.58
CA PRO A 215 -15.49 9.83 -3.67
C PRO A 215 -14.70 8.95 -4.66
N ILE A 216 -14.82 7.63 -4.52
CA ILE A 216 -14.22 6.65 -5.42
C ILE A 216 -15.17 6.37 -6.57
N GLN A 217 -14.63 6.34 -7.79
CA GLN A 217 -15.35 5.78 -8.94
C GLN A 217 -15.01 4.29 -9.05
N GLU A 218 -16.04 3.46 -8.90
CA GLU A 218 -15.97 2.03 -9.16
C GLU A 218 -16.29 1.76 -10.64
N SER A 219 -15.54 0.85 -11.25
CA SER A 219 -15.75 0.40 -12.63
C SER A 219 -15.79 -1.12 -12.70
#